data_AF-A0A0T2KUD5-F1
#
_entry.id   AF-A0A0T2KUD5-F1
#
_cell.length_a   1.000
_cell.length_b   1.000
_cell.length_c   1.000
_cell.angle_alpha   90.00
_cell.angle_beta   90.00
_cell.angle_gamma   90.00
#
_symmetry.space_group_name_H-M   'P 1'
#
loop_
_entity.id
_entity.type
_entity.pdbx_description
1 polymer ?
#
loop_
_entity_poly.entity_id
_entity_poly.type
_entity_poly.pdbx_seq_one_letter_code
_entity_poly.pdbx_strand_id
1 'polypeptide(L)'
;MSSVRGTDQIGPFSSASGHVFVYVNCYGTGIVTVELVGSATITQQCLPDANDPGTRNKIQALTPEEIVVRGTAENSNLWAIAVTDTE
;
A
#
# COMPACT_ATOMS: atom_id res chain seq x y z
N MET A 1 4.62 1.65 -12.70
CA MET A 1 4.68 2.02 -11.26
C MET A 1 3.82 3.25 -11.03
N SER A 2 2.89 3.18 -10.09
CA SER A 2 2.10 4.33 -9.64
C SER A 2 2.41 4.57 -8.15
N SER A 3 2.67 5.82 -7.78
CA SER A 3 2.95 6.23 -6.39
C SER A 3 2.02 7.36 -6.00
N VAL A 4 1.34 7.26 -4.86
CA VAL A 4 0.47 8.34 -4.39
C VAL A 4 0.74 8.69 -2.94
N ARG A 5 0.69 9.99 -2.66
CA ARG A 5 0.92 10.59 -1.34
C ARG A 5 -0.41 11.04 -0.74
N GLY A 6 -0.84 10.43 0.35
CA GLY A 6 -2.02 10.87 1.11
C GLY A 6 -3.36 10.79 0.37
N THR A 7 -3.51 9.92 -0.63
CA THR A 7 -4.83 9.63 -1.24
C THR A 7 -5.41 8.37 -0.63
N ASP A 8 -6.72 8.33 -0.42
CA ASP A 8 -7.45 7.19 0.15
C ASP A 8 -7.53 5.97 -0.78
N GLN A 9 -7.38 6.15 -2.10
CA GLN A 9 -7.53 5.07 -3.08
C GLN A 9 -6.63 5.21 -4.32
N ILE A 10 -6.07 4.09 -4.78
CA ILE A 10 -5.31 3.96 -6.03
C ILE A 10 -5.76 2.74 -6.84
N GLY A 11 -5.65 2.83 -8.18
CA GLY A 11 -6.11 1.81 -9.12
C GLY A 11 -7.42 2.20 -9.83
N PRO A 12 -8.14 1.24 -10.45
CA PRO A 12 -7.84 -0.20 -10.45
C PRO A 12 -6.57 -0.56 -11.24
N PHE A 13 -5.92 -1.66 -10.86
CA PHE A 13 -4.81 -2.27 -11.57
C PHE A 13 -5.13 -3.72 -11.95
N SER A 14 -4.59 -4.18 -13.07
CA SER A 14 -4.57 -5.59 -13.44
C SER A 14 -3.22 -6.21 -13.08
N SER A 15 -3.21 -7.42 -12.51
CA SER A 15 -1.99 -8.21 -12.27
C SER A 15 -2.01 -9.51 -13.07
N ALA A 16 -1.04 -9.70 -13.97
CA ALA A 16 -0.89 -10.97 -14.69
C ALA A 16 -0.39 -12.11 -13.78
N SER A 17 0.23 -11.77 -12.66
CA SER A 17 0.91 -12.71 -11.77
C SER A 17 0.04 -13.20 -10.61
N GLY A 18 -1.20 -12.72 -10.49
CA GLY A 18 -2.13 -13.08 -9.40
C GLY A 18 -1.74 -12.49 -8.03
N HIS A 19 -0.73 -11.62 -8.00
CA HIS A 19 -0.28 -10.94 -6.78
C HIS A 19 0.20 -9.54 -7.10
N VAL A 20 0.29 -8.72 -6.06
CA VAL A 20 0.92 -7.40 -6.12
C VAL A 20 1.85 -7.21 -4.94
N PHE A 21 2.82 -6.35 -5.14
CA PHE A 21 3.68 -5.84 -4.10
C PHE A 21 3.22 -4.42 -3.77
N VAL A 22 2.92 -4.21 -2.50
CA VAL A 22 2.53 -2.93 -1.94
C VAL A 22 3.68 -2.43 -1.08
N TYR A 23 4.19 -1.27 -1.44
CA TYR A 23 5.22 -0.56 -0.70
C TYR A 23 4.56 0.57 0.06
N VAL A 24 4.82 0.66 1.36
CA VAL A 24 4.31 1.72 2.21
C VAL A 24 5.50 2.42 2.84
N ASN A 25 5.67 3.69 2.48
CA ASN A 25 6.65 4.57 3.09
C ASN A 25 5.93 5.58 3.98
N CYS A 26 6.31 5.64 5.25
CA CYS A 26 5.74 6.53 6.25
C CYS A 26 6.65 7.73 6.53
N TYR A 27 6.06 8.90 6.74
CA TYR A 27 6.75 10.08 7.24
C TYR A 27 6.15 10.46 8.60
N GLY A 28 6.79 10.00 9.69
CA GLY A 28 6.35 10.27 11.07
C GLY A 28 5.86 9.02 11.81
N THR A 29 5.04 9.23 12.86
CA THR A 29 4.57 8.16 13.76
C THR A 29 3.07 7.94 13.68
N GLY A 30 2.60 6.69 13.60
CA GLY A 30 1.18 6.32 13.64
C GLY A 30 0.92 5.03 12.90
N ILE A 31 -0.34 4.71 12.60
CA ILE A 31 -0.71 3.49 11.87
C ILE A 31 -1.23 3.85 10.48
N VAL A 32 -0.73 3.15 9.46
CA VAL A 32 -1.26 3.16 8.10
C VAL A 32 -1.90 1.80 7.82
N THR A 33 -3.16 1.80 7.41
CA THR A 33 -3.87 0.60 6.98
C THR A 33 -4.03 0.62 5.48
N VAL A 34 -3.62 -0.46 4.83
CA VAL A 34 -3.76 -0.68 3.40
C VAL A 34 -4.71 -1.83 3.14
N GLU A 35 -5.79 -1.56 2.41
CA GLU A 35 -6.78 -2.54 2.00
C GLU A 35 -6.65 -2.80 0.50
N LEU A 36 -6.46 -4.05 0.10
CA LEU A 36 -6.81 -4.51 -1.25
C LEU A 36 -8.28 -4.89 -1.24
N VAL A 37 -9.09 -4.12 -1.95
CA VAL A 37 -10.54 -4.32 -2.02
C VAL A 37 -10.84 -5.73 -2.51
N GLY A 38 -11.62 -6.47 -1.72
CA GLY A 38 -12.02 -7.84 -2.04
C GLY A 38 -10.92 -8.91 -1.84
N SER A 39 -9.76 -8.56 -1.28
CA SER A 39 -8.65 -9.50 -1.10
C SER A 39 -8.11 -9.54 0.34
N ALA A 40 -7.39 -8.51 0.78
CA ALA A 40 -6.65 -8.56 2.03
C ALA A 40 -6.43 -7.16 2.61
N THR A 41 -6.21 -7.10 3.92
CA THR A 41 -5.89 -5.86 4.64
C THR A 41 -4.56 -6.01 5.35
N ILE A 42 -3.73 -4.98 5.29
CA ILE A 42 -2.42 -4.89 5.92
C ILE A 42 -2.36 -3.64 6.77
N THR A 43 -1.84 -3.77 7.99
CA THR A 43 -1.60 -2.64 8.89
C THR A 43 -0.11 -2.49 9.12
N GLN A 44 0.40 -1.28 8.99
CA GLN A 44 1.80 -0.95 9.27
C GLN A 44 1.90 0.14 10.32
N GLN A 45 2.70 -0.13 11.34
CA GLN A 45 3.13 0.88 12.28
C GLN A 45 4.24 1.72 11.63
N CYS A 46 3.98 3.01 11.45
CA CYS A 46 4.98 4.00 11.07
C CYS A 46 5.89 4.30 12.27
N LEU A 47 7.19 4.24 12.02
CA LEU A 47 8.24 4.58 12.99
C LEU A 47 8.94 5.88 12.55
N PRO A 48 9.47 6.66 13.51
CA PRO A 48 10.15 7.93 13.22
C PRO A 48 11.59 7.71 12.72
N ASP A 49 11.80 6.78 11.80
CA ASP A 49 13.09 6.56 11.16
C ASP A 49 13.10 7.27 9.80
N ALA A 50 13.89 8.33 9.70
CA ALA A 50 14.04 9.13 8.48
C ALA A 50 14.73 8.36 7.34
N ASN A 51 15.35 7.21 7.64
CA ASN A 51 16.01 6.35 6.67
C ASN A 51 15.22 5.06 6.40
N ASP A 52 14.00 4.91 6.93
CA ASP A 52 13.17 3.75 6.64
C ASP A 52 12.91 3.67 5.13
N PRO A 53 13.38 2.62 4.43
CA PRO A 53 13.10 2.45 3.01
C PRO A 53 11.61 2.21 2.72
N GLY A 54 10.80 2.04 3.77
CA GLY A 54 9.42 1.61 3.72
C GLY A 54 9.31 0.10 3.84
N THR A 55 8.15 -0.38 4.26
CA THR A 55 7.90 -1.83 4.29
C THR A 55 7.32 -2.27 2.96
N ARG A 56 7.89 -3.35 2.43
CA ARG A 56 7.37 -4.03 1.24
C ARG A 56 6.55 -5.24 1.65
N ASN A 57 5.28 -5.24 1.29
CA ASN A 57 4.36 -6.34 1.54
C ASN A 57 3.96 -7.00 0.22
N LYS A 58 4.17 -8.31 0.10
CA LYS A 58 3.65 -9.12 -1.01
C LYS A 58 2.25 -9.59 -0.65
N ILE A 59 1.27 -9.29 -1.49
CA ILE A 59 -0.13 -9.60 -1.24
C ILE A 59 -0.68 -10.38 -2.42
N GLN A 60 -1.28 -11.54 -2.14
CA GLN A 60 -2.00 -12.29 -3.15
C GLN A 60 -3.33 -11.58 -3.44
N ALA A 61 -3.63 -11.39 -4.73
CA ALA A 61 -4.88 -10.79 -5.18
C ALA A 61 -5.87 -11.90 -5.54
N LEU A 62 -7.01 -11.98 -4.83
CA LEU A 62 -8.05 -12.97 -5.12
C LEU A 62 -8.76 -12.69 -6.46
N THR A 63 -8.90 -11.42 -6.83
CA THR A 63 -9.47 -10.94 -8.09
C THR A 63 -8.45 -10.06 -8.82
N PRO A 64 -7.51 -10.66 -9.59
CA PRO A 64 -6.35 -9.95 -10.12
C PRO A 64 -6.67 -8.96 -11.26
N GLU A 65 -7.89 -8.98 -11.79
CA GLU A 65 -8.31 -8.11 -12.89
C GLU A 65 -8.72 -6.70 -12.43
N GLU A 66 -9.13 -6.54 -11.16
CA GLU A 66 -9.50 -5.25 -10.57
C GLU A 66 -8.91 -5.10 -9.16
N ILE A 67 -7.64 -4.71 -9.09
CA ILE A 67 -6.95 -4.46 -7.82
C ILE A 67 -7.11 -2.99 -7.48
N VAL A 68 -7.95 -2.71 -6.49
CA VAL A 68 -8.06 -1.37 -5.88
C VAL A 68 -7.37 -1.42 -4.54
N VAL A 69 -6.44 -0.49 -4.32
CA VAL A 69 -5.71 -0.37 -3.05
C VAL A 69 -6.16 0.90 -2.35
N ARG A 70 -6.59 0.78 -1.10
CA ARG A 70 -6.99 1.90 -0.25
C ARG A 70 -6.03 2.08 0.89
N GLY A 71 -5.62 3.32 1.15
CA GLY A 71 -4.75 3.64 2.26
C GLY A 71 -5.44 4.60 3.22
N THR A 72 -5.41 4.28 4.52
CA THR A 72 -5.91 5.15 5.57
C THR A 72 -4.84 5.33 6.64
N ALA A 73 -4.80 6.50 7.27
CA ALA A 73 -3.93 6.79 8.40
C ALA A 73 -4.73 7.34 9.58
N GLU A 74 -4.37 6.97 10.81
CA GLU A 74 -5.07 7.45 12.02
C GLU A 74 -4.99 8.98 12.21
N ASN A 75 -3.92 9.59 11.72
CA ASN A 75 -3.60 11.00 11.94
C ASN A 75 -3.35 11.72 10.61
N SER A 76 -3.03 13.02 10.65
CA SER A 76 -2.50 13.82 9.53
C SER A 76 -1.11 13.39 9.04
N ASN A 77 -0.73 12.13 9.26
CA ASN A 77 0.56 11.59 8.89
C ASN A 77 0.70 11.55 7.38
N LEU A 78 1.90 11.87 6.92
CA LEU A 78 2.25 11.78 5.52
C LEU A 78 2.73 10.37 5.23
N TRP A 79 2.25 9.78 4.15
CA TRP A 79 2.64 8.44 3.72
C TRP A 79 2.54 8.34 2.20
N ALA A 80 3.22 7.35 1.64
CA ALA A 80 3.15 7.02 0.22
C ALA A 80 2.93 5.52 0.04
N ILE A 81 2.02 5.17 -0.87
CA ILE A 81 1.83 3.80 -1.33
C ILE A 81 2.31 3.69 -2.77
N ALA A 82 3.07 2.65 -3.08
CA ALA A 82 3.37 2.24 -4.43
C ALA A 82 2.96 0.78 -4.66
N VAL A 83 2.43 0.50 -5.85
CA VAL A 83 1.95 -0.84 -6.24
C VAL A 83 2.65 -1.27 -7.52
N THR A 84 3.06 -2.53 -7.55
CA THR A 84 3.67 -3.20 -8.71
C THR A 84 3.28 -4.68 -8.73
N ASP A 85 3.25 -5.28 -9.90
CA ASP A 85 2.99 -6.71 -10.13
C ASP A 85 4.28 -7.52 -10.39
N THR A 86 5.41 -6.83 -10.53
CA THR A 86 6.76 -7.40 -10.66
C THR A 86 7.55 -7.28 -9.36
N GLU A 87 8.45 -8.25 -9.14
CA GLU A 87 9.36 -8.25 -7.99
C GLU A 87 10.44 -7.16 -8.08
#